data_AF-A0A936ZYQ7-F1
#
_entry.id   AF-A0A936ZYQ7-F1
#
_cell.length_a   1.000
_cell.length_b   1.000
_cell.length_c   1.000
_cell.angle_alpha   90.00
_cell.angle_beta   90.00
_cell.angle_gamma   90.00
#
_symmetry.space_group_name_H-M   'P 1'
#
loop_
_entity.id
_entity.type
_entity.pdbx_description
1 polymer ?
#
loop_
_entity_poly.entity_id
_entity_poly.type
_entity_poly.pdbx_seq_one_letter_code
_entity_poly.pdbx_strand_id
1 'polypeptide(L)'
;MKLTFLYLVCLTMLLGISCNKLSRKEQKFDALMQEVIDVHDEVMPKMGEVSTLIKYLDPKIDTTQIGQSHAKAQQDLKDSYDFMMKWMSDFSDKFPHESEDNKMSPEKLSSQMKLLEEERIEVNKLRDKINSSISNAKKLLEKS
;
A
#
# COMPACT_ATOMS: atom_id res chain seq x y z
N MET A 1 -48.69 10.73 -32.25
CA MET A 1 -47.48 9.89 -32.24
C MET A 1 -46.22 10.59 -32.77
N LYS A 2 -46.19 11.92 -32.92
CA LYS A 2 -44.98 12.66 -33.37
C LYS A 2 -44.36 13.55 -32.27
N LEU A 3 -45.15 13.97 -31.26
CA LEU A 3 -44.64 14.76 -30.13
C LEU A 3 -44.05 13.91 -28.99
N THR A 4 -44.52 12.69 -28.78
CA THR A 4 -43.98 11.77 -27.75
C THR A 4 -42.61 11.22 -28.12
N PHE A 5 -42.32 11.09 -29.42
CA PHE A 5 -41.00 10.65 -29.90
C PHE A 5 -39.92 11.74 -29.76
N LEU A 6 -40.33 13.02 -29.76
CA LEU A 6 -39.41 14.15 -29.59
C LEU A 6 -38.94 14.31 -28.13
N TYR A 7 -39.77 13.92 -27.16
CA TYR A 7 -39.41 13.93 -25.73
C TYR A 7 -38.44 12.81 -25.33
N LEU A 8 -38.48 11.66 -26.02
CA LEU A 8 -37.60 10.52 -25.72
C LEU A 8 -36.14 10.76 -26.17
N VAL A 9 -35.93 11.58 -27.21
CA VAL A 9 -34.60 11.90 -27.74
C VAL A 9 -33.90 13.00 -26.92
N CYS A 10 -34.65 13.84 -26.21
CA CYS A 10 -34.09 14.93 -25.39
C CYS A 10 -33.60 14.44 -24.02
N LEU A 11 -34.17 13.36 -23.47
CA LEU A 11 -33.80 12.82 -22.15
C LEU A 11 -32.48 12.03 -22.17
N THR A 12 -32.06 11.50 -23.32
CA THR A 12 -30.79 10.76 -23.45
C THR A 12 -29.56 11.66 -23.64
N MET A 13 -29.76 12.97 -23.86
CA MET A 13 -28.65 13.91 -24.12
C MET A 13 -28.13 14.61 -22.85
N LEU A 14 -28.78 14.42 -21.70
CA LEU A 14 -28.40 15.03 -20.41
C LEU A 14 -27.49 14.14 -19.53
N LEU A 15 -27.10 12.95 -19.99
CA LEU A 15 -26.15 12.08 -19.25
C LEU A 15 -24.68 12.28 -19.66
N GLY A 16 -24.39 13.24 -20.53
CA GLY A 16 -23.03 13.54 -20.96
C GLY A 16 -22.48 14.80 -20.31
N ILE A 17 -21.35 14.67 -19.62
CA ILE A 17 -20.45 15.73 -19.15
C ILE A 17 -20.79 16.31 -17.76
N SER A 18 -20.68 15.46 -16.72
CA SER A 18 -19.99 15.89 -15.50
C SER A 18 -18.75 15.02 -15.34
N CYS A 19 -17.81 15.18 -16.27
CA CYS A 19 -16.46 14.65 -16.12
C CYS A 19 -15.60 15.88 -15.78
N ASN A 20 -15.35 16.09 -14.49
CA ASN A 20 -14.36 17.07 -14.03
C ASN A 20 -13.01 16.57 -14.56
N LYS A 21 -12.61 17.00 -15.76
CA LYS A 21 -11.42 16.45 -16.45
C LYS A 21 -10.18 16.91 -15.68
N LEU A 22 -9.70 16.05 -14.77
CA LEU A 22 -8.37 16.16 -14.19
C LEU A 22 -7.33 16.30 -15.31
N SER A 23 -6.33 17.14 -15.09
CA SER A 23 -5.18 17.26 -15.97
C SER A 23 -4.45 15.92 -16.08
N ARG A 24 -3.69 15.73 -17.17
CA ARG A 24 -2.86 14.52 -17.36
C ARG A 24 -1.89 14.29 -16.18
N LYS A 25 -1.45 15.35 -15.51
CA LYS A 25 -0.50 15.26 -14.39
C LYS A 25 -1.20 14.77 -13.11
N GLU A 26 -2.42 15.25 -12.85
CA GLU A 26 -3.25 14.76 -11.74
C GLU A 26 -3.60 13.27 -11.94
N GLN A 27 -4.02 12.87 -13.15
CA GLN A 27 -4.30 11.45 -13.43
C GLN A 27 -3.08 10.53 -13.19
N LYS A 28 -1.87 11.00 -13.51
CA LYS A 28 -0.64 10.25 -13.24
C LYS A 28 -0.34 10.17 -11.74
N PHE A 29 -0.64 11.24 -11.00
CA PHE A 29 -0.45 11.28 -9.55
C PHE A 29 -1.40 10.28 -8.89
N ASP A 30 -2.67 10.29 -9.26
CA ASP A 30 -3.68 9.37 -8.72
C ASP A 30 -3.34 7.91 -9.04
N ALA A 31 -2.89 7.63 -10.26
CA ALA A 31 -2.46 6.29 -10.65
C ALA A 31 -1.24 5.80 -9.83
N LEU A 32 -0.26 6.68 -9.61
CA LEU A 32 0.90 6.37 -8.78
C LEU A 32 0.52 6.19 -7.31
N MET A 33 -0.41 7.01 -6.80
CA MET A 33 -0.94 6.90 -5.44
C MET A 33 -1.62 5.55 -5.25
N GLN A 34 -2.45 5.16 -6.21
CA GLN A 34 -3.10 3.85 -6.20
C GLN A 34 -2.07 2.72 -6.23
N GLU A 35 -1.04 2.80 -7.08
CA GLU A 35 0.02 1.78 -7.11
C GLU A 35 0.72 1.61 -5.76
N VAL A 36 1.02 2.72 -5.07
CA VAL A 36 1.65 2.69 -3.74
C VAL A 36 0.75 2.01 -2.72
N ILE A 37 -0.54 2.35 -2.70
CA ILE A 37 -1.53 1.76 -1.78
C ILE A 37 -1.81 0.29 -2.11
N ASP A 38 -1.85 -0.08 -3.39
CA ASP A 38 -2.03 -1.47 -3.81
C ASP A 38 -0.91 -2.37 -3.27
N VAL A 39 0.35 -1.89 -3.28
CA VAL A 39 1.48 -2.64 -2.69
C VAL A 39 1.34 -2.76 -1.18
N HIS A 40 0.88 -1.71 -0.48
CA HIS A 40 0.56 -1.80 0.94
C HIS A 40 -0.51 -2.87 1.22
N ASP A 41 -1.62 -2.81 0.48
CA ASP A 41 -2.76 -3.70 0.63
C ASP A 41 -2.42 -5.16 0.27
N GLU A 42 -1.45 -5.39 -0.61
CA GLU A 42 -0.94 -6.73 -0.93
C GLU A 42 -0.37 -7.44 0.32
N VAL A 43 0.33 -6.70 1.18
CA VAL A 43 1.05 -7.28 2.32
C VAL A 43 0.39 -7.01 3.67
N MET A 44 -0.55 -6.07 3.75
CA MET A 44 -1.31 -5.79 4.98
C MET A 44 -1.99 -7.05 5.55
N PRO A 45 -2.66 -7.93 4.76
CA PRO A 45 -3.25 -9.16 5.28
C PRO A 45 -2.23 -10.15 5.88
N LYS A 46 -0.96 -10.05 5.49
CA LYS A 46 0.12 -10.94 5.96
C LYS A 46 0.60 -10.58 7.36
N MET A 47 0.23 -9.42 7.92
CA MET A 47 0.69 -9.01 9.26
C MET A 47 0.20 -9.95 10.38
N GLY A 48 -0.95 -10.58 10.19
CA GLY A 48 -1.43 -11.65 11.08
C GLY A 48 -0.56 -12.90 11.03
N GLU A 49 -0.09 -13.26 9.83
CA GLU A 49 0.85 -14.36 9.63
C GLU A 49 2.23 -14.05 10.24
N VAL A 50 2.77 -12.84 10.02
CA VAL A 50 4.01 -12.36 10.66
C VAL A 50 3.93 -12.52 12.18
N SER A 51 2.85 -12.02 12.78
CA SER A 51 2.61 -12.13 14.23
C SER A 51 2.53 -13.58 14.72
N THR A 52 1.96 -14.47 13.92
CA THR A 52 1.84 -15.89 14.24
C THR A 52 3.21 -16.58 14.18
N LEU A 53 4.00 -16.31 13.14
CA LEU A 53 5.34 -16.88 12.97
C LEU A 53 6.30 -16.41 14.08
N ILE A 54 6.20 -15.15 14.52
CA ILE A 54 6.95 -14.65 15.70
C ILE A 54 6.68 -15.54 16.92
N LYS A 55 5.41 -15.84 17.21
CA LYS A 55 5.02 -16.69 18.34
C LYS A 55 5.51 -18.13 18.21
N TYR A 56 5.57 -18.68 17.00
CA TYR A 56 6.04 -20.05 16.76
C TYR A 56 7.56 -20.20 16.84
N LEU A 57 8.31 -19.15 16.50
CA LEU A 57 9.76 -19.14 16.63
C LEU A 57 10.20 -19.01 18.10
N ASP A 58 9.44 -18.30 18.92
CA ASP A 58 9.78 -18.00 20.32
C ASP A 58 10.20 -19.23 21.16
N PRO A 59 9.42 -20.33 21.23
CA PRO A 59 9.82 -21.51 22.01
C PRO A 59 10.98 -22.30 21.40
N LYS A 60 11.42 -21.99 20.17
CA LYS A 60 12.53 -22.66 19.47
C LYS A 60 13.85 -21.90 19.57
N ILE A 61 13.89 -20.79 20.32
CA ILE A 61 15.09 -20.01 20.55
C ILE A 61 15.87 -20.58 21.73
N ASP A 62 17.15 -20.87 21.48
CA ASP A 62 18.11 -21.30 22.49
C ASP A 62 19.54 -20.86 22.09
N THR A 63 20.55 -21.32 22.83
CA THR A 63 21.96 -20.96 22.60
C THR A 63 22.63 -21.75 21.47
N THR A 64 21.98 -22.77 20.92
CA THR A 64 22.50 -23.55 19.78
C THR A 64 22.50 -22.71 18.50
N GLN A 65 23.23 -23.17 17.48
CA GLN A 65 23.25 -22.48 16.19
C GLN A 65 21.87 -22.45 15.51
N ILE A 66 21.04 -23.48 15.74
CA ILE A 66 19.67 -23.54 15.23
C ILE A 66 18.79 -22.53 16.00
N GLY A 67 18.88 -22.51 17.33
CA GLY A 67 18.16 -21.54 18.16
C GLY A 67 18.49 -20.08 17.83
N GLN A 68 19.76 -19.77 17.58
CA GLN A 68 20.18 -18.44 17.12
C GLN A 68 19.61 -18.10 15.74
N SER A 69 19.47 -19.08 14.85
CA SER A 69 18.83 -18.88 13.54
C SER A 69 17.34 -18.56 13.68
N HIS A 70 16.64 -19.22 14.61
CA HIS A 70 15.26 -18.86 14.97
C HIS A 70 15.15 -17.46 15.57
N ALA A 71 16.08 -17.07 16.44
CA ALA A 71 16.12 -15.73 17.02
C ALA A 71 16.27 -14.66 15.95
N LYS A 72 17.18 -14.87 14.99
CA LYS A 72 17.37 -13.95 13.87
C LYS A 72 16.12 -13.84 13.01
N ALA A 73 15.49 -14.96 12.66
CA ALA A 73 14.25 -14.94 11.88
C ALA A 73 13.09 -14.26 12.63
N GLN A 74 13.00 -14.44 13.96
CA GLN A 74 12.00 -13.76 14.78
C GLN A 74 12.22 -12.24 14.76
N GLN A 75 13.48 -11.80 14.85
CA GLN A 75 13.82 -10.38 14.76
C GLN A 75 13.51 -9.80 13.37
N ASP A 76 13.84 -10.51 12.29
CA ASP A 76 13.57 -10.04 10.93
C ASP A 76 12.07 -9.84 10.67
N LEU A 77 11.22 -10.70 11.25
CA LEU A 77 9.76 -10.57 11.25
C LEU A 77 9.30 -9.33 12.03
N LYS A 78 9.80 -9.13 13.26
CA LYS A 78 9.49 -7.94 14.08
C LYS A 78 9.89 -6.66 13.36
N ASP A 79 11.10 -6.60 12.83
CA ASP A 79 11.60 -5.46 12.06
C ASP A 79 10.74 -5.18 10.82
N SER A 80 10.19 -6.23 10.17
CA SER A 80 9.27 -6.03 9.03
C SER A 80 7.89 -5.52 9.45
N TYR A 81 7.40 -5.95 10.62
CA TYR A 81 6.15 -5.45 11.19
C TYR A 81 6.28 -3.98 11.57
N ASP A 82 7.36 -3.62 12.26
CA ASP A 82 7.62 -2.25 12.69
C ASP A 82 7.85 -1.33 11.50
N PHE A 83 8.54 -1.81 10.45
CA PHE A 83 8.68 -1.06 9.21
C PHE A 83 7.30 -0.75 8.59
N MET A 84 6.36 -1.70 8.58
CA MET A 84 5.00 -1.44 8.07
C MET A 84 4.29 -0.35 8.85
N MET A 85 4.31 -0.43 10.18
CA MET A 85 3.64 0.55 11.03
C MET A 85 4.26 1.94 10.91
N LYS A 86 5.60 2.00 10.87
CA LYS A 86 6.32 3.26 10.71
C LYS A 86 6.07 3.87 9.34
N TRP A 87 6.17 3.08 8.27
CA TRP A 87 5.93 3.55 6.92
C TRP A 87 4.50 4.08 6.77
N MET A 88 3.49 3.37 7.27
CA MET A 88 2.10 3.85 7.21
C MET A 88 1.86 5.15 7.97
N SER A 89 2.46 5.30 9.15
CA SER A 89 2.40 6.56 9.89
C SER A 89 3.02 7.70 9.09
N ASP A 90 4.28 7.53 8.66
CA ASP A 90 5.03 8.54 7.92
C ASP A 90 4.35 8.89 6.58
N PHE A 91 3.76 7.90 5.91
CA PHE A 91 2.99 8.07 4.67
C PHE A 91 1.73 8.91 4.90
N SER A 92 0.95 8.60 5.95
CA SER A 92 -0.29 9.32 6.27
C SER A 92 -0.05 10.79 6.66
N ASP A 93 1.11 11.11 7.25
CA ASP A 93 1.51 12.47 7.55
C ASP A 93 1.88 13.28 6.28
N LYS A 94 2.52 12.62 5.31
CA LYS A 94 2.92 13.23 4.02
C LYS A 94 1.75 13.40 3.07
N PHE A 95 0.81 12.45 3.09
CA PHE A 95 -0.36 12.37 2.22
C PHE A 95 -1.64 12.27 3.06
N PRO A 96 -2.00 13.33 3.80
CA PRO A 96 -3.22 13.33 4.56
C PRO A 96 -4.42 13.21 3.61
N HIS A 97 -5.48 12.57 4.08
CA HIS A 97 -6.77 12.58 3.39
C HIS A 97 -7.31 14.02 3.35
N GLU A 98 -6.97 14.77 2.30
CA GLU A 98 -7.58 16.08 2.03
C GLU A 98 -9.02 15.85 1.55
N SER A 99 -9.96 16.69 1.98
CA SER A 99 -11.31 16.70 1.42
C SER A 99 -11.25 17.06 -0.08
N GLU A 100 -12.12 16.45 -0.88
CA GLU A 100 -12.17 16.56 -2.37
C GLU A 100 -12.24 18.01 -2.91
N ASP A 101 -12.48 19.00 -2.04
CA ASP A 101 -12.63 20.41 -2.38
C ASP A 101 -11.30 21.15 -2.58
N ASN A 102 -10.16 20.62 -2.15
CA ASN A 102 -8.86 21.29 -2.26
C ASN A 102 -8.10 20.89 -3.53
N LYS A 103 -8.37 21.58 -4.65
CA LYS A 103 -7.54 21.47 -5.86
C LYS A 103 -6.10 21.90 -5.57
N MET A 104 -5.16 21.01 -5.88
CA MET A 104 -3.74 21.24 -5.66
C MET A 104 -3.16 22.21 -6.68
N SER A 105 -2.28 23.13 -6.24
CA SER A 105 -1.54 23.97 -7.19
C SER A 105 -0.58 23.10 -8.04
N PRO A 106 -0.28 23.49 -9.29
CA PRO A 106 0.64 22.73 -10.14
C PRO A 106 2.05 22.51 -9.55
N GLU A 107 2.51 23.47 -8.73
CA GLU A 107 3.77 23.40 -7.99
C GLU A 107 3.70 22.38 -6.86
N LYS A 108 2.66 22.43 -6.01
CA LYS A 108 2.44 21.45 -4.93
C LYS A 108 2.31 20.03 -5.50
N LEU A 109 1.58 19.87 -6.62
CA LEU A 109 1.46 18.59 -7.32
C LEU A 109 2.81 18.07 -7.84
N SER A 110 3.70 18.96 -8.29
CA SER A 110 5.03 18.54 -8.74
C SER A 110 5.91 18.06 -7.60
N SER A 111 5.84 18.70 -6.45
CA SER A 111 6.60 18.32 -5.25
C SER A 111 6.07 17.02 -4.66
N GLN A 112 4.76 16.87 -4.53
CA GLN A 112 4.14 15.63 -4.04
C GLN A 112 4.38 14.45 -4.98
N MET A 113 4.40 14.65 -6.30
CA MET A 113 4.76 13.60 -7.25
C MET A 113 6.16 13.01 -6.97
N LYS A 114 7.14 13.84 -6.60
CA LYS A 114 8.50 13.35 -6.28
C LYS A 114 8.51 12.55 -4.99
N LEU A 115 7.85 13.07 -3.95
CA LEU A 115 7.71 12.36 -2.67
C LEU A 115 7.02 11.00 -2.88
N LEU A 116 5.96 10.96 -3.67
CA LEU A 116 5.20 9.73 -3.91
C LEU A 116 6.02 8.68 -4.67
N GLU A 117 6.91 9.09 -5.56
CA GLU A 117 7.85 8.19 -6.23
C GLU A 117 8.89 7.61 -5.27
N GLU A 118 9.31 8.38 -4.26
CA GLU A 118 10.16 7.88 -3.17
C GLU A 118 9.40 6.87 -2.31
N GLU A 119 8.14 7.16 -1.96
CA GLU A 119 7.27 6.22 -1.24
C GLU A 119 7.03 4.93 -2.02
N ARG A 120 6.89 5.00 -3.35
CA ARG A 120 6.79 3.81 -4.20
C ARG A 120 7.99 2.90 -4.05
N ILE A 121 9.20 3.46 -4.01
CA ILE A 121 10.42 2.67 -3.79
C ILE A 121 10.43 2.07 -2.38
N GLU A 122 10.02 2.84 -1.37
CA GLU A 122 10.02 2.41 0.02
C GLU A 122 9.00 1.30 0.29
N VAL A 123 7.77 1.43 -0.20
CA VAL A 123 6.71 0.42 -0.03
C VAL A 123 7.05 -0.89 -0.77
N ASN A 124 7.76 -0.83 -1.90
CA ASN A 124 8.25 -2.03 -2.57
C ASN A 124 9.34 -2.76 -1.75
N LYS A 125 10.27 -2.01 -1.15
CA LYS A 125 11.27 -2.58 -0.22
C LYS A 125 10.60 -3.21 1.00
N LEU A 126 9.56 -2.54 1.52
CA LEU A 126 8.74 -3.04 2.60
C LEU A 126 8.07 -4.37 2.24
N ARG A 127 7.39 -4.45 1.09
CA ARG A 127 6.79 -5.68 0.56
C ARG A 127 7.81 -6.82 0.52
N ASP A 128 8.98 -6.55 -0.05
CA ASP A 128 10.03 -7.55 -0.22
C ASP A 128 10.58 -8.02 1.13
N LYS A 129 10.73 -7.11 2.10
CA LYS A 129 11.16 -7.45 3.47
C LYS A 129 10.14 -8.33 4.19
N ILE A 130 8.85 -8.04 4.07
CA ILE A 130 7.78 -8.84 4.67
C ILE A 130 7.73 -10.24 4.04
N ASN A 131 7.70 -10.32 2.71
CA ASN A 131 7.61 -11.61 2.04
C ASN A 131 8.86 -12.49 2.29
N SER A 132 10.05 -11.89 2.31
CA SER A 132 11.29 -12.62 2.60
C SER A 132 11.40 -13.07 4.07
N SER A 133 10.99 -12.24 5.04
CA SER A 133 11.00 -12.61 6.46
C SER A 133 10.04 -13.77 6.74
N ILE A 134 8.83 -13.73 6.16
CA ILE A 134 7.85 -14.84 6.21
C ILE A 134 8.44 -16.11 5.59
N SER A 135 9.01 -16.01 4.38
CA SER A 135 9.59 -17.17 3.68
C SER A 135 10.71 -17.82 4.49
N ASN A 136 11.61 -17.01 5.07
CA ASN A 136 12.72 -17.51 5.88
C ASN A 136 12.23 -18.21 7.15
N ALA A 137 11.30 -17.59 7.88
CA ALA A 137 10.73 -18.14 9.10
C ALA A 137 10.05 -19.49 8.85
N LYS A 138 9.23 -19.60 7.80
CA LYS A 138 8.60 -20.87 7.41
C LYS A 138 9.62 -21.97 7.12
N LYS A 139 10.66 -21.66 6.32
CA LYS A 139 11.73 -22.62 5.99
C LYS A 139 12.48 -23.13 7.21
N LEU A 140 12.67 -22.30 8.23
CA LEU A 140 13.31 -22.72 9.49
C LEU A 140 12.39 -23.61 10.31
N LEU A 141 11.09 -23.28 10.38
CA LEU A 141 10.09 -24.06 11.10
C LEU A 141 9.83 -25.43 10.46
N GLU A 142 9.93 -25.56 9.13
CA GLU A 142 9.82 -26.86 8.44
C GLU A 142 11.01 -27.79 8.71
N LYS A 143 12.19 -27.22 9.03
CA LYS A 143 13.42 -27.97 9.31
C LYS A 143 13.60 -28.35 10.78
N SER A 144 12.71 -27.89 11.66
CA SER A 144 12.87 -27.91 13.11
C SER A 144 11.79 -28.72 13.82
#